data_AF-X1J4D7-F1
#
_entry.id   AF-X1J4D7-F1
#
_cell.length_a   1.000
_cell.length_b   1.000
_cell.length_c   1.000
_cell.angle_alpha   90.00
_cell.angle_beta   90.00
_cell.angle_gamma   90.00
#
_symmetry.space_group_name_H-M   'P 1'
#
loop_
_entity.id
_entity.type
_entity.pdbx_description
1 polymer ?
#
loop_
_entity_poly.entity_id
_entity_poly.type
_entity_poly.pdbx_seq_one_letter_code
_entity_poly.pdbx_strand_id
1 'polypeptide(L)'
;MTTLTRYQGTETVISRLEAVRWRHLLVQIATGAVGVITLICGSLTAAGLVGYWPGQPPVLLRWGMLTAAAAVWAVGLIWFAILPIRRRLNYHQTARLVEQAVDGLDNSLINAIQLGEDPQQVSRPLVQSVINETVNRTAKMPLTSAVNTRPMKR
;
A
#
# COMPACT_ATOMS: atom_id res chain seq x y z
N MET A 1 -0.63 9.76 17.39
CA MET A 1 -1.20 8.81 18.37
C MET A 1 -2.62 9.25 18.63
N THR A 2 -3.60 8.53 18.09
CA THR A 2 -5.00 8.97 17.95
C THR A 2 -5.89 8.37 19.04
N THR A 3 -6.74 9.22 19.60
CA THR A 3 -7.73 9.04 20.68
C THR A 3 -8.91 8.14 20.30
N LEU A 4 -8.66 6.93 19.80
CA LEU A 4 -9.70 6.00 19.32
C LEU A 4 -10.16 4.96 20.35
N THR A 5 -9.56 4.93 21.54
CA THR A 5 -9.83 3.92 22.59
C THR A 5 -11.03 4.31 23.47
N ARG A 6 -12.18 4.61 22.85
CA ARG A 6 -13.41 4.96 23.59
C ARG A 6 -14.33 3.75 23.84
N TYR A 7 -14.17 2.68 23.07
CA TYR A 7 -15.05 1.51 23.06
C TYR A 7 -14.25 0.21 23.14
N GLN A 8 -14.74 -0.78 23.89
CA GLN A 8 -14.07 -2.08 23.98
C GLN A 8 -14.17 -2.81 22.62
N GLY A 9 -13.09 -3.44 22.16
CA GLY A 9 -13.07 -4.20 20.91
C GLY A 9 -12.71 -3.41 19.64
N THR A 10 -12.71 -2.07 19.67
CA THR A 10 -12.19 -1.27 18.53
C THR A 10 -10.72 -1.54 18.27
N GLU A 11 -9.93 -1.75 19.33
CA GLU A 11 -8.51 -2.13 19.24
C GLU A 11 -8.30 -3.45 18.48
N THR A 12 -9.20 -4.42 18.64
CA THR A 12 -9.14 -5.69 17.91
C THR A 12 -9.44 -5.51 16.42
N VAL A 13 -10.37 -4.63 16.07
CA VAL A 13 -10.65 -4.28 14.66
C VAL A 13 -9.47 -3.52 14.06
N ILE A 14 -8.93 -2.55 14.79
CA ILE A 14 -7.79 -1.72 14.35
C ILE A 14 -6.55 -2.57 14.15
N SER A 15 -6.18 -3.43 15.11
CA SER A 15 -5.00 -4.30 14.98
C SER A 15 -5.11 -5.25 13.78
N ARG A 16 -6.31 -5.78 13.49
CA ARG A 16 -6.55 -6.58 12.28
C ARG A 16 -6.42 -5.75 11.00
N LEU A 17 -6.92 -4.52 10.98
CA LEU A 17 -6.74 -3.58 9.86
C LEU A 17 -5.27 -3.19 9.67
N GLU A 18 -4.51 -3.04 10.76
CA GLU A 18 -3.08 -2.76 10.70
C GLU A 18 -2.30 -3.92 10.08
N ALA A 19 -2.66 -5.17 10.39
CA ALA A 19 -2.06 -6.34 9.74
C ALA A 19 -2.30 -6.33 8.22
N VAL A 20 -3.51 -5.98 7.77
CA VAL A 20 -3.84 -5.81 6.35
C VAL A 20 -3.03 -4.69 5.72
N ARG A 21 -2.96 -3.53 6.38
CA ARG A 21 -2.21 -2.36 5.91
C ARG A 21 -0.72 -2.65 5.79
N TRP A 22 -0.13 -3.34 6.78
CA TRP A 22 1.26 -3.77 6.75
C TRP A 22 1.53 -4.71 5.59
N ARG A 23 0.66 -5.70 5.37
CA ARG A 23 0.81 -6.63 4.24
C ARG A 23 0.72 -5.92 2.89
N HIS A 24 -0.20 -4.98 2.73
CA HIS A 24 -0.30 -4.16 1.52
C HIS A 24 0.95 -3.30 1.30
N LEU A 25 1.48 -2.70 2.38
CA LEU A 25 2.72 -1.92 2.32
C LEU A 25 3.93 -2.79 1.97
N LEU A 26 4.04 -4.00 2.52
CA LEU A 26 5.09 -4.96 2.16
C LEU A 26 5.02 -5.34 0.68
N VAL A 27 3.84 -5.62 0.14
CA VAL A 27 3.65 -5.93 -1.29
C VAL A 27 4.07 -4.73 -2.16
N GLN A 28 3.69 -3.51 -1.77
CA GLN A 28 4.09 -2.30 -2.49
C GLN A 28 5.61 -2.07 -2.45
N ILE A 29 6.25 -2.27 -1.29
CA ILE A 29 7.71 -2.15 -1.16
C ILE A 29 8.40 -3.22 -2.00
N ALA A 30 7.94 -4.48 -1.95
CA ALA A 30 8.51 -5.56 -2.74
C ALA A 30 8.41 -5.26 -4.25
N THR A 31 7.25 -4.77 -4.70
CA THR A 31 7.05 -4.36 -6.10
C THR A 31 7.98 -3.21 -6.50
N GLY A 32 8.11 -2.19 -5.64
CA GLY A 32 9.04 -1.08 -5.85
C GLY A 32 10.50 -1.53 -5.90
N ALA A 33 10.89 -2.44 -5.01
CA ALA A 33 12.24 -3.01 -4.96
C ALA A 33 12.58 -3.77 -6.24
N VAL A 34 11.66 -4.61 -6.75
CA VAL A 34 11.83 -5.31 -8.04
C VAL A 34 11.99 -4.31 -9.18
N GLY A 35 11.20 -3.23 -9.20
CA GLY A 35 11.35 -2.16 -10.20
C GLY A 35 12.73 -1.48 -10.15
N VAL A 36 13.23 -1.16 -8.95
CA VAL A 36 14.56 -0.57 -8.77
C VAL A 36 15.68 -1.53 -9.18
N ILE A 37 15.58 -2.81 -8.81
CA ILE A 37 16.55 -3.83 -9.24
C ILE A 37 16.58 -3.94 -10.76
N THR A 38 15.40 -3.93 -11.41
CA THR A 38 15.29 -3.98 -12.87
C THR A 38 15.96 -2.77 -13.52
N LEU A 39 15.79 -1.56 -12.96
CA LEU A 39 16.47 -0.35 -13.43
C LEU A 39 17.99 -0.45 -13.27
N ILE A 40 18.48 -0.97 -12.14
CA ILE A 40 19.92 -1.20 -11.92
C ILE A 40 20.45 -2.15 -12.97
N CYS A 41 19.83 -3.33 -13.13
CA CYS A 41 20.25 -4.31 -14.13
C CYS A 41 20.25 -3.73 -15.54
N GLY A 42 19.17 -3.05 -15.95
CA GLY A 42 19.09 -2.41 -17.27
C GLY A 42 20.18 -1.35 -17.48
N SER A 43 20.48 -0.56 -16.44
CA SER A 43 21.55 0.44 -16.51
C SER A 43 22.94 -0.18 -16.63
N LEU A 44 23.20 -1.31 -15.94
CA LEU A 44 24.45 -2.06 -16.05
C LEU A 44 24.61 -2.69 -17.44
N THR A 45 23.54 -3.26 -18.00
CA THR A 45 23.55 -3.79 -19.37
C THR A 45 23.85 -2.68 -20.38
N ALA A 46 23.18 -1.52 -20.25
CA ALA A 46 23.44 -0.37 -21.11
C ALA A 46 24.89 0.13 -20.98
N ALA A 47 25.42 0.24 -19.76
CA ALA A 47 26.80 0.63 -19.52
C ALA A 47 27.80 -0.37 -20.12
N GLY A 48 27.53 -1.68 -20.00
CA GLY A 48 28.36 -2.73 -20.62
C GLY A 48 28.39 -2.65 -22.14
N LEU A 49 27.23 -2.42 -22.78
CA LEU A 49 27.14 -2.24 -24.22
C LEU A 49 27.91 -1.02 -24.72
N VAL A 50 27.87 0.09 -23.97
CA VAL A 50 28.64 1.30 -24.30
C VAL A 50 30.14 1.10 -24.05
N GLY A 51 30.49 0.41 -22.98
CA GLY A 51 31.89 0.15 -22.62
C GLY A 51 32.61 -0.75 -23.62
N TYR A 52 31.90 -1.67 -24.27
CA TYR A 52 32.44 -2.57 -25.29
C TYR A 52 32.38 -2.00 -26.71
N TRP A 53 31.99 -0.73 -26.87
CA TRP A 53 31.87 -0.11 -28.19
C TRP A 53 33.26 0.03 -28.83
N PRO A 54 33.48 -0.52 -30.04
CA PRO A 54 34.74 -0.38 -30.74
C PRO A 54 34.92 1.08 -31.18
N GLY A 55 35.84 1.78 -30.52
CA GLY A 55 36.02 3.22 -30.64
C GLY A 55 35.25 4.00 -29.58
N GLN A 56 35.87 5.04 -29.01
CA GLN A 56 35.20 5.87 -28.01
C GLN A 56 34.00 6.57 -28.65
N PRO A 57 32.80 6.50 -28.05
CA PRO A 57 31.62 7.15 -28.61
C PRO A 57 31.82 8.67 -28.66
N PRO A 58 31.32 9.35 -29.72
CA PRO A 58 31.43 10.79 -29.85
C PRO A 58 30.83 11.51 -28.64
N VAL A 59 31.43 12.64 -28.26
CA VAL A 59 31.12 13.37 -27.01
C VAL A 59 29.63 13.70 -26.87
N LEU A 60 28.98 14.10 -27.96
CA LEU A 60 27.53 14.35 -28.01
C LEU A 60 26.69 13.12 -27.60
N LEU A 61 27.09 11.94 -28.07
CA LEU A 61 26.39 10.70 -27.75
C LEU A 61 26.53 10.36 -26.25
N ARG A 62 27.72 10.57 -25.68
CA ARG A 62 27.96 10.35 -24.24
C ARG A 62 27.03 11.19 -23.37
N TRP A 63 26.91 12.49 -23.66
CA TRP A 63 26.00 13.39 -22.93
C TRP A 63 24.53 13.04 -23.17
N GLY A 64 24.15 12.66 -24.39
CA GLY A 64 22.81 12.17 -24.70
C GLY A 64 22.44 10.92 -23.90
N MET A 65 23.35 9.94 -23.80
CA MET A 65 23.12 8.73 -23.00
C MET A 65 23.07 9.02 -21.51
N LEU A 66 23.93 9.90 -21.00
CA LEU A 66 23.94 10.27 -19.59
C LEU A 66 22.65 11.01 -19.19
N THR A 67 22.19 11.94 -20.01
CA THR A 67 20.92 12.66 -19.77
C THR A 67 19.71 11.72 -19.87
N ALA A 68 19.68 10.82 -20.85
CA ALA A 68 18.62 9.80 -20.95
C ALA A 68 18.62 8.86 -19.73
N ALA A 69 19.78 8.39 -19.30
CA ALA A 69 19.91 7.54 -18.11
C ALA A 69 19.44 8.28 -16.85
N ALA A 70 19.83 9.54 -16.68
CA ALA A 70 19.39 10.37 -15.56
C ALA A 70 17.86 10.56 -15.56
N ALA A 71 17.25 10.79 -16.73
CA ALA A 71 15.80 10.91 -16.85
C ALA A 71 15.07 9.59 -16.50
N VAL A 72 15.56 8.45 -17.00
CA VAL A 72 14.99 7.13 -16.68
C VAL A 72 15.08 6.84 -15.18
N TRP A 73 16.21 7.15 -14.55
CA TRP A 73 16.40 7.00 -13.11
C TRP A 73 15.48 7.91 -12.30
N ALA A 74 15.34 9.18 -12.71
CA ALA A 74 14.45 10.13 -12.04
C ALA A 74 12.99 9.66 -12.10
N VAL A 75 12.50 9.27 -13.28
CA VAL A 75 11.14 8.75 -13.46
C VAL A 75 10.96 7.45 -12.68
N GLY A 76 11.92 6.54 -12.76
CA GLY A 76 11.91 5.28 -12.04
C GLY A 76 11.82 5.45 -10.52
N LEU A 77 12.66 6.31 -9.93
CA LEU A 77 12.63 6.60 -8.49
C LEU A 77 11.30 7.22 -8.06
N ILE A 78 10.77 8.17 -8.83
CA ILE A 78 9.48 8.79 -8.53
C ILE A 78 8.37 7.73 -8.54
N TRP A 79 8.36 6.87 -9.56
CA TRP A 79 7.29 5.89 -9.74
C TRP A 79 7.37 4.71 -8.75
N PHE A 80 8.57 4.18 -8.52
CA PHE A 80 8.77 2.96 -7.71
C PHE A 80 9.03 3.24 -6.22
N ALA A 81 9.57 4.40 -5.85
CA ALA A 81 9.85 4.73 -4.45
C ALA A 81 8.90 5.80 -3.89
N ILE A 82 8.76 6.94 -4.59
CA ILE A 82 8.04 8.09 -4.02
C ILE A 82 6.52 7.89 -4.08
N LEU A 83 5.98 7.45 -5.21
CA LEU A 83 4.54 7.26 -5.39
C LEU A 83 3.92 6.28 -4.39
N PRO A 84 4.51 5.09 -4.14
CA PRO A 84 3.97 4.12 -3.19
C PRO A 84 3.99 4.64 -1.75
N ILE A 85 5.07 5.31 -1.35
CA ILE A 85 5.20 5.90 0.00
C ILE A 85 4.13 6.98 0.22
N ARG A 86 3.87 7.83 -0.79
CA ARG A 86 2.84 8.88 -0.71
C ARG A 86 1.42 8.33 -0.72
N ARG A 87 1.19 7.15 -1.30
CA ARG A 87 -0.13 6.48 -1.33
C ARG A 87 -0.45 5.69 -0.06
N ARG A 88 0.07 6.10 1.11
CA ARG A 88 -0.28 5.50 2.40
C ARG A 88 -1.80 5.59 2.62
N LEU A 89 -2.48 4.45 2.62
CA LEU A 89 -3.93 4.37 2.83
C LEU A 89 -4.28 4.82 4.25
N ASN A 90 -5.34 5.62 4.36
CA ASN A 90 -5.97 5.95 5.64
C ASN A 90 -6.79 4.74 6.16
N TYR A 91 -7.11 4.68 7.45
CA TYR A 91 -7.90 3.60 8.05
C TYR A 91 -9.27 3.44 7.36
N HIS A 92 -9.95 4.56 7.06
CA HIS A 92 -11.20 4.58 6.26
C HIS A 92 -11.06 3.95 4.88
N GLN A 93 -9.98 4.28 4.16
CA GLN A 93 -9.72 3.72 2.84
C GLN A 93 -9.37 2.23 2.92
N THR A 94 -8.66 1.82 3.98
CA THR A 94 -8.32 0.42 4.24
C THR A 94 -9.58 -0.38 4.54
N ALA A 95 -10.48 0.15 5.37
CA ALA A 95 -11.77 -0.48 5.67
C ALA A 95 -12.61 -0.67 4.41
N ARG A 96 -12.71 0.37 3.58
CA ARG A 96 -13.41 0.30 2.29
C ARG A 96 -12.81 -0.74 1.35
N LEU A 97 -11.48 -0.83 1.27
CA LEU A 97 -10.81 -1.82 0.43
C LEU A 97 -11.08 -3.25 0.93
N VAL A 98 -11.09 -3.46 2.25
CA VAL A 98 -11.40 -4.76 2.85
C VAL A 98 -12.83 -5.17 2.57
N GLU A 99 -13.81 -4.27 2.72
CA GLU A 99 -15.22 -4.57 2.44
C GLU A 99 -15.49 -4.82 0.96
N GLN A 100 -14.81 -4.12 0.05
CA GLN A 100 -14.93 -4.39 -1.39
C GLN A 100 -14.36 -5.75 -1.80
N ALA A 101 -13.43 -6.29 -1.02
CA ALA A 101 -12.76 -7.54 -1.32
C ALA A 101 -13.34 -8.76 -0.58
N VAL A 102 -14.02 -8.53 0.55
CA VAL A 102 -14.62 -9.59 1.38
C VAL A 102 -16.13 -9.37 1.40
N ASP A 103 -16.85 -10.28 0.75
CA ASP A 103 -18.30 -10.23 0.66
C ASP A 103 -18.96 -10.53 2.02
N GLY A 104 -20.13 -9.93 2.29
CA GLY A 104 -20.91 -10.14 3.52
C GLY A 104 -20.57 -9.25 4.73
N LEU A 105 -19.75 -8.21 4.54
CA LEU A 105 -19.50 -7.18 5.57
C LEU A 105 -20.47 -5.99 5.50
N ASP A 106 -21.16 -5.78 4.37
CA ASP A 106 -22.27 -4.82 4.20
C ASP A 106 -22.05 -3.41 4.82
N ASN A 107 -20.86 -2.82 4.66
CA ASN A 107 -20.47 -1.52 5.25
C ASN A 107 -20.32 -1.49 6.79
N SER A 108 -20.38 -2.65 7.46
CA SER A 108 -20.28 -2.74 8.92
C SER A 108 -18.92 -2.25 9.45
N LEU A 109 -17.84 -2.48 8.71
CA LEU A 109 -16.47 -2.11 9.12
C LEU A 109 -16.25 -0.61 9.00
N ILE A 110 -16.67 0.00 7.88
CA ILE A 110 -16.61 1.45 7.70
C ILE A 110 -17.47 2.14 8.76
N ASN A 111 -18.71 1.67 8.94
CA ASN A 111 -19.64 2.24 9.91
C ASN A 111 -19.09 2.12 11.33
N ALA A 112 -18.49 0.99 11.72
CA ALA A 112 -17.90 0.82 13.04
C ALA A 112 -16.74 1.81 13.29
N ILE A 113 -15.93 2.12 12.28
CA ILE A 113 -14.83 3.10 12.41
C ILE A 113 -15.38 4.52 12.46
N GLN A 114 -16.31 4.89 11.57
CA GLN A 114 -16.95 6.21 11.58
C GLN A 114 -17.68 6.48 12.89
N LEU A 115 -18.45 5.49 13.37
CA LEU A 115 -19.09 5.54 14.68
C LEU A 115 -18.06 5.53 15.82
N GLY A 116 -16.86 4.98 15.67
CA GLY A 116 -15.81 5.08 16.68
C GLY A 116 -15.20 6.47 16.80
N GLU A 117 -15.12 7.20 15.67
CA GLU A 117 -14.51 8.53 15.58
C GLU A 117 -15.47 9.68 15.94
N ASP A 118 -16.79 9.50 15.75
CA ASP A 118 -17.76 10.57 15.98
C ASP A 118 -17.88 10.94 17.48
N PRO A 119 -17.54 12.15 17.92
CA PRO A 119 -17.69 12.54 19.32
C PRO A 119 -19.15 12.80 19.75
N GLN A 120 -20.08 13.00 18.81
CA GLN A 120 -21.47 13.43 19.05
C GLN A 120 -22.51 12.29 18.96
N GLN A 121 -22.13 11.09 19.40
CA GLN A 121 -23.01 9.93 19.29
C GLN A 121 -24.23 9.99 20.22
N VAL A 122 -25.39 9.67 19.65
CA VAL A 122 -26.70 9.69 20.33
C VAL A 122 -26.83 8.60 21.41
N SER A 123 -26.17 7.45 21.25
CA SER A 123 -26.25 6.34 22.21
C SER A 123 -24.99 5.47 22.22
N ARG A 124 -24.17 5.61 23.28
CA ARG A 124 -22.94 4.81 23.47
C ARG A 124 -23.18 3.29 23.52
N PRO A 125 -24.23 2.77 24.19
CA PRO A 125 -24.48 1.33 24.24
C PRO A 125 -24.79 0.72 22.86
N LEU A 126 -25.51 1.46 22.00
CA LEU A 126 -25.85 1.01 20.65
C LEU A 126 -24.59 0.97 19.77
N VAL A 127 -23.72 1.97 19.86
CA VAL A 127 -22.45 1.94 19.15
C VAL A 127 -21.57 0.78 19.61
N GLN A 128 -21.51 0.52 20.93
CA GLN A 128 -20.79 -0.64 21.46
C GLN A 128 -21.35 -1.98 20.95
N SER A 129 -22.68 -2.13 20.81
CA SER A 129 -23.27 -3.35 20.27
C SER A 129 -22.94 -3.55 18.79
N VAL A 130 -22.97 -2.48 17.99
CA VAL A 130 -22.58 -2.52 16.56
C VAL A 130 -21.10 -2.88 16.40
N ILE A 131 -20.23 -2.33 17.24
CA ILE A 131 -18.80 -2.67 17.25
C ILE A 131 -18.60 -4.14 17.61
N ASN A 132 -19.26 -4.64 18.66
CA ASN A 132 -19.15 -6.05 19.08
C ASN A 132 -19.65 -7.02 17.99
N GLU A 133 -20.75 -6.68 17.33
CA GLU A 133 -21.25 -7.46 16.20
C GLU A 133 -20.24 -7.50 15.05
N THR A 134 -19.67 -6.33 14.71
CA THR A 134 -18.64 -6.22 13.67
C THR A 134 -17.39 -7.04 14.01
N VAL A 135 -16.95 -7.01 15.27
CA VAL A 135 -15.85 -7.86 15.77
C VAL A 135 -16.19 -9.34 15.59
N ASN A 136 -17.39 -9.76 15.98
CA ASN A 136 -17.80 -11.16 15.86
C ASN A 136 -17.91 -11.65 14.40
N ARG A 137 -18.41 -10.79 13.50
CA ARG A 137 -18.48 -11.10 12.06
C ARG A 137 -17.08 -11.19 11.44
N THR A 138 -16.24 -10.19 11.71
CA THR A 138 -14.86 -10.14 11.20
C THR A 138 -13.95 -11.20 11.81
N ALA A 139 -14.24 -11.67 13.03
CA ALA A 139 -13.47 -12.72 13.69
C ALA A 139 -13.41 -14.00 12.87
N LYS A 140 -14.52 -14.33 12.19
CA LYS A 140 -14.70 -15.55 11.38
C LYS A 140 -14.21 -15.40 9.94
N MET A 141 -13.91 -14.18 9.50
CA MET A 141 -13.54 -13.89 8.12
C MET A 141 -12.03 -13.70 7.95
N PRO A 142 -11.42 -14.26 6.90
CA PRO A 142 -10.01 -14.03 6.60
C PRO A 142 -9.84 -12.63 5.95
N LEU A 143 -9.71 -11.59 6.77
CA LEU A 143 -9.51 -10.22 6.27
C LEU A 143 -8.22 -10.05 5.47
N THR A 144 -7.23 -10.92 5.69
CA THR A 144 -5.95 -10.88 4.98
C THR A 144 -6.04 -11.30 3.52
N SER A 145 -7.09 -12.03 3.12
CA SER A 145 -7.37 -12.35 1.70
C SER A 145 -7.81 -11.14 0.89
N ALA A 146 -8.20 -10.03 1.54
CA ALA A 146 -8.52 -8.78 0.87
C ALA A 146 -7.30 -8.16 0.16
N VAL A 147 -6.08 -8.49 0.61
CA VAL A 147 -4.86 -8.00 -0.02
C VAL A 147 -4.62 -8.78 -1.31
N ASN A 148 -4.98 -8.17 -2.43
CA ASN A 148 -4.77 -8.73 -3.75
C ASN A 148 -3.27 -8.81 -4.05
N THR A 149 -2.68 -10.01 -3.93
CA THR A 149 -1.28 -10.30 -4.28
C THR A 149 -1.09 -10.61 -5.77
N ARG A 150 -2.18 -10.65 -6.55
CA ARG A 150 -2.18 -10.95 -7.98
C ARG A 150 -1.24 -10.07 -8.83
N PRO A 151 -0.96 -8.78 -8.52
CA PRO A 151 0.08 -8.05 -9.24
C PRO A 151 1.50 -8.63 -9.11
N MET A 152 1.79 -9.50 -8.13
CA MET A 152 3.10 -10.17 -7.98
C MET A 152 3.20 -11.53 -8.70
N LYS A 153 2.09 -12.06 -9.25
CA LYS A 153 2.06 -13.40 -9.88
C LYS A 153 2.13 -13.35 -11.41
N ARG A 154 2.40 -12.18 -12.00
CA ARG A 154 2.39 -11.99 -13.45
C ARG A 154 3.77 -11.61 -13.96
#